data_AF-A0A1F3ZQ93-F1
#
_entry.id   AF-A0A1F3ZQ93-F1
#
_cell.length_a   1.000
_cell.length_b   1.000
_cell.length_c   1.000
_cell.angle_alpha   90.00
_cell.angle_beta   90.00
_cell.angle_gamma   90.00
#
_symmetry.space_group_name_H-M   'P 1'
#
loop_
_entity.id
_entity.type
_entity.pdbx_description
1 polymer ?
#
loop_
_entity_poly.entity_id
_entity_poly.type
_entity_poly.pdbx_seq_one_letter_code
_entity_poly.pdbx_strand_id
1 'polypeptide(L)'
;MFGWLKTSQTNAFATGLAEELLGSLPKSSARPVRPDKADRAVSRALERIHTRARDYVKENRVGYFQRSRIGNRFLWALRDAGVDRRIAEDLTLGLLQEMARR
;
A
#
# COMPACT_ATOMS: atom_id res chain seq x y z
N MET A 1 25.25 -10.69 5.02
CA MET A 1 25.06 -10.24 3.62
C MET A 1 23.63 -10.41 3.06
N PHE A 2 22.73 -11.22 3.64
CA PHE A 2 21.36 -11.45 3.09
C PHE A 2 20.28 -10.40 3.44
N GLY A 3 20.54 -9.48 4.37
CA GLY A 3 19.56 -8.49 4.81
C GLY A 3 19.20 -7.47 3.73
N TRP A 4 20.17 -7.06 2.91
CA TRP A 4 19.96 -6.04 1.86
C TRP A 4 19.04 -6.53 0.73
N LEU A 5 19.13 -7.81 0.34
CA LEU A 5 18.24 -8.41 -0.66
C LEU A 5 16.78 -8.49 -0.19
N LYS A 6 16.55 -8.88 1.08
CA LYS A 6 15.22 -8.83 1.69
C LYS A 6 14.70 -7.40 1.80
N THR A 7 15.60 -6.45 2.08
CA THR A 7 15.25 -5.02 2.12
C THR A 7 14.78 -4.51 0.76
N SER A 8 15.53 -4.81 -0.30
CA SER A 8 15.17 -4.46 -1.68
C SER A 8 13.81 -5.06 -2.07
N GLN A 9 13.59 -6.35 -1.82
CA GLN A 9 12.32 -7.02 -2.13
C GLN A 9 11.12 -6.41 -1.39
N THR A 10 11.24 -6.12 -0.09
CA THR A 10 10.14 -5.48 0.65
C THR A 10 9.82 -4.08 0.13
N ASN A 11 10.84 -3.31 -0.27
CA ASN A 11 10.62 -1.97 -0.82
C ASN A 11 9.94 -2.05 -2.19
N ALA A 12 10.40 -2.97 -3.05
CA ALA A 12 9.79 -3.21 -4.35
C ALA A 12 8.34 -3.68 -4.22
N PHE A 13 8.06 -4.59 -3.28
CA PHE A 13 6.70 -5.02 -2.95
C PHE A 13 5.82 -3.85 -2.54
N ALA A 14 6.26 -3.03 -1.59
CA ALA A 14 5.49 -1.89 -1.10
C ALA A 14 5.23 -0.84 -2.20
N THR A 15 6.23 -0.55 -3.04
CA THR A 15 6.05 0.35 -4.19
C THR A 15 5.07 -0.23 -5.20
N GLY A 16 5.13 -1.53 -5.50
CA GLY A 16 4.20 -2.17 -6.43
C GLY A 16 2.74 -2.14 -5.95
N LEU A 17 2.49 -2.24 -4.64
CA LEU A 17 1.14 -2.06 -4.09
C LEU A 17 0.61 -0.63 -4.32
N ALA A 18 1.47 0.38 -4.13
CA ALA A 18 1.11 1.77 -4.35
C ALA A 18 0.82 2.05 -5.84
N GLU A 19 1.68 1.56 -6.73
CA GLU A 19 1.49 1.69 -8.19
C GLU A 19 0.19 1.02 -8.66
N GLU A 20 -0.13 -0.17 -8.15
CA GLU A 20 -1.40 -0.83 -8.46
C GLU A 20 -2.61 0.01 -8.04
N LEU A 21 -2.56 0.58 -6.83
CA LEU A 21 -3.63 1.44 -6.34
C LEU A 21 -3.74 2.72 -7.18
N LEU A 22 -2.61 3.40 -7.45
CA LEU A 22 -2.56 4.62 -8.27
C LEU A 22 -3.09 4.37 -9.69
N GLY A 23 -2.75 3.23 -10.30
CA GLY A 23 -3.25 2.84 -11.61
C GLY A 23 -4.77 2.61 -11.67
N SER A 24 -5.40 2.36 -10.52
CA SER A 24 -6.86 2.22 -10.41
C SER A 24 -7.59 3.55 -10.18
N LEU A 25 -6.86 4.62 -9.84
CA LEU A 25 -7.46 5.94 -9.66
C LEU A 25 -7.88 6.52 -11.01
N PRO A 26 -9.04 7.19 -11.10
CA PRO A 26 -9.47 7.82 -12.34
C PRO A 26 -8.46 8.89 -12.77
N LYS A 27 -7.90 8.75 -13.98
CA LYS A 27 -6.87 9.63 -14.57
C LYS A 27 -7.27 11.11 -14.69
N SER A 28 -8.55 11.43 -14.49
CA SER A 28 -9.11 12.80 -14.55
C SER A 28 -9.18 13.51 -13.20
N SER A 29 -8.70 12.90 -12.12
CA SER A 29 -8.86 13.48 -10.78
C SER A 29 -7.73 14.44 -10.42
N ALA A 30 -7.82 15.67 -10.94
CA ALA A 30 -7.23 16.87 -10.32
C ALA A 30 -7.83 17.19 -8.93
N ARG A 31 -8.43 16.18 -8.26
CA ARG A 31 -9.16 16.30 -7.01
C ARG A 31 -8.87 15.05 -6.17
N PRO A 32 -8.53 15.20 -4.87
CA PRO A 32 -8.27 14.07 -3.99
C PRO A 32 -9.42 13.06 -4.01
N VAL A 33 -9.11 11.81 -4.35
CA VAL A 33 -10.06 10.69 -4.34
C VAL A 33 -10.48 10.44 -2.90
N ARG A 34 -11.70 10.85 -2.57
CA ARG A 34 -12.30 10.61 -1.26
C ARG A 34 -12.71 9.12 -1.14
N PRO A 35 -12.29 8.40 -0.09
CA PRO A 35 -12.59 6.97 0.08
C PRO A 35 -14.09 6.65 0.07
N ASP A 36 -14.92 7.58 0.54
CA ASP A 36 -16.38 7.52 0.61
C ASP A 36 -17.09 7.58 -0.76
N LYS A 37 -16.36 7.88 -1.84
CA LYS A 37 -16.84 7.84 -3.24
C LYS A 37 -15.87 7.08 -4.16
N ALA A 38 -15.15 6.10 -3.61
CA ALA A 38 -14.25 5.28 -4.41
C ALA A 38 -15.04 4.53 -5.49
N ASP A 39 -14.69 4.76 -6.75
CA ASP A 39 -15.23 3.99 -7.87
C ASP A 39 -14.96 2.50 -7.65
N ARG A 40 -15.82 1.61 -8.17
CA ARG A 40 -15.68 0.14 -8.04
C ARG A 40 -14.28 -0.38 -8.39
N ALA A 41 -13.57 0.31 -9.30
CA ALA A 41 -12.19 -0.01 -9.67
C ALA A 41 -11.20 0.18 -8.50
N VAL A 42 -11.34 1.28 -7.76
CA VAL A 42 -10.51 1.61 -6.61
C VAL A 42 -10.79 0.64 -5.46
N SER A 43 -12.06 0.35 -5.16
CA SER A 43 -12.42 -0.63 -4.13
C SER A 43 -11.82 -2.01 -4.40
N ARG A 44 -11.92 -2.50 -5.65
CA ARG A 44 -11.31 -3.76 -6.06
C ARG A 44 -9.79 -3.74 -5.96
N ALA A 45 -9.14 -2.62 -6.29
CA ALA A 45 -7.71 -2.48 -6.12
C ALA A 45 -7.32 -2.55 -4.64
N LEU A 46 -8.06 -1.87 -3.75
CA LEU A 46 -7.86 -1.92 -2.30
C LEU A 46 -7.97 -3.35 -1.76
N GLU A 47 -9.03 -4.09 -2.14
CA GLU A 47 -9.21 -5.49 -1.75
C GLU A 47 -8.04 -6.39 -2.20
N ARG A 48 -7.56 -6.20 -3.43
CA ARG A 48 -6.42 -6.95 -3.96
C ARG A 48 -5.12 -6.62 -3.23
N ILE A 49 -4.80 -5.34 -3.03
CA ILE A 49 -3.55 -4.97 -2.32
C ILE A 49 -3.58 -5.45 -0.87
N HIS A 50 -4.76 -5.43 -0.21
CA HIS A 50 -4.92 -5.95 1.15
C HIS A 50 -4.70 -7.46 1.22
N THR A 51 -5.29 -8.21 0.30
CA THR A 51 -5.06 -9.66 0.19
C THR A 51 -3.59 -9.98 -0.03
N ARG A 52 -2.95 -9.32 -1.01
CA ARG A 52 -1.52 -9.49 -1.30
C ARG A 52 -0.62 -9.13 -0.12
N ALA A 53 -0.96 -8.08 0.63
CA ALA A 53 -0.21 -7.68 1.82
C ALA A 53 -0.30 -8.74 2.92
N ARG A 54 -1.49 -9.31 3.14
CA ARG A 54 -1.69 -10.41 4.09
C ARG A 54 -0.90 -11.66 3.70
N ASP A 55 -0.98 -12.06 2.43
CA ASP A 55 -0.26 -13.22 1.92
C ASP A 55 1.26 -13.02 2.02
N TYR A 56 1.75 -11.83 1.65
CA TYR A 56 3.17 -11.49 1.78
C TYR A 56 3.66 -11.62 3.23
N VAL A 57 2.87 -11.15 4.21
CA VAL A 57 3.20 -11.28 5.64
C VAL A 57 3.29 -12.75 6.05
N LYS A 58 2.34 -13.58 5.64
CA LYS A 58 2.27 -15.01 5.95
C LYS A 58 3.43 -15.78 5.33
N GLU A 59 3.69 -15.57 4.04
CA GLU A 59 4.71 -16.30 3.27
C GLU A 59 6.13 -15.94 3.71
N ASN A 60 6.38 -14.66 3.98
CA ASN A 60 7.73 -14.16 4.26
C ASN A 60 8.04 -14.03 5.76
N ARG A 61 7.11 -14.46 6.63
CA ARG A 61 7.19 -14.33 8.10
C ARG A 61 7.55 -12.90 8.52
N VAL A 62 6.84 -11.94 7.94
CA VAL A 62 7.17 -10.51 8.07
C VAL A 62 6.93 -10.03 9.50
N GLY A 63 7.99 -9.54 10.14
CA GLY A 63 7.93 -9.00 11.49
C GLY A 63 7.32 -7.59 11.58
N TYR A 64 7.13 -7.08 12.79
CA TYR A 64 6.61 -5.72 13.03
C TYR A 64 7.41 -4.64 12.28
N PHE A 65 8.74 -4.64 12.41
CA PHE A 65 9.61 -3.65 11.75
C PHE A 65 9.48 -3.64 10.22
N GLN A 66 9.37 -4.81 9.60
CA GLN A 66 9.20 -4.89 8.16
C GLN A 66 7.81 -4.41 7.72
N ARG A 67 6.76 -4.66 8.50
CA ARG A 67 5.42 -4.10 8.25
C ARG A 67 5.44 -2.58 8.29
N SER A 68 6.10 -1.98 9.28
CA SER A 68 6.30 -0.52 9.34
C SER A 68 7.04 0.00 8.12
N ARG A 69 8.06 -0.73 7.63
CA ARG A 69 8.80 -0.35 6.42
C ARG A 69 7.95 -0.43 5.15
N ILE A 70 7.09 -1.45 5.02
CA ILE A 70 6.10 -1.53 3.93
C ILE A 70 5.17 -0.33 3.99
N GLY A 71 4.58 -0.04 5.16
CA GLY A 71 3.70 1.10 5.36
C GLY A 71 4.35 2.43 4.99
N ASN A 72 5.57 2.69 5.47
CA ASN A 72 6.30 3.91 5.15
C ASN A 72 6.58 4.03 3.65
N ARG A 73 7.05 2.95 3.00
CA ARG A 73 7.36 3.00 1.57
C ARG A 73 6.10 3.21 0.73
N PHE A 74 5.00 2.56 1.10
CA PHE A 74 3.69 2.73 0.48
C PHE A 74 3.18 4.17 0.64
N LEU A 75 3.22 4.73 1.86
CA LEU A 75 2.84 6.12 2.14
C LEU A 75 3.60 7.11 1.27
N TRP A 76 4.93 6.99 1.22
CA TRP A 76 5.75 7.90 0.41
C TRP A 76 5.47 7.76 -1.08
N ALA A 77 5.31 6.53 -1.59
CA ALA A 77 4.95 6.32 -2.99
C ALA A 77 3.62 6.99 -3.38
N LEU A 78 2.61 6.94 -2.50
CA LEU A 78 1.35 7.66 -2.74
C LEU A 78 1.52 9.18 -2.70
N ARG A 79 2.29 9.69 -1.72
CA ARG A 79 2.53 11.13 -1.57
C ARG A 79 3.33 11.71 -2.75
N ASP A 80 4.35 10.98 -3.20
CA ASP A 80 5.19 11.36 -4.35
C ASP A 80 4.36 11.40 -5.65
N ALA A 81 3.30 10.58 -5.75
CA ALA A 81 2.34 10.61 -6.84
C ALA A 81 1.26 11.70 -6.71
N GLY A 82 1.32 12.54 -5.68
CA GLY A 82 0.41 13.67 -5.47
C GLY A 82 -0.90 13.32 -4.77
N VAL A 83 -1.00 12.13 -4.15
CA VAL A 83 -2.16 11.80 -3.30
C VAL A 83 -2.13 12.69 -2.06
N ASP A 84 -3.30 13.24 -1.70
CA ASP A 84 -3.45 14.05 -0.49
C ASP A 84 -2.94 13.30 0.74
N ARG A 85 -2.25 14.03 1.63
CA ARG A 85 -1.58 13.46 2.79
C ARG A 85 -2.53 12.65 3.67
N ARG A 86 -3.73 13.17 3.95
CA ARG A 86 -4.68 12.50 4.85
C ARG A 86 -5.19 11.22 4.22
N ILE A 87 -5.50 11.25 2.93
CA ILE A 87 -5.91 10.05 2.18
C ILE A 87 -4.78 9.01 2.16
N ALA A 88 -3.54 9.43 1.91
CA ALA A 88 -2.39 8.52 1.88
C ALA A 88 -2.13 7.88 3.26
N GLU A 89 -2.29 8.65 4.35
CA GLU A 89 -2.21 8.14 5.73
C GLU A 89 -3.33 7.14 6.04
N ASP A 90 -4.59 7.45 5.67
CA ASP A 90 -5.74 6.56 5.88
C ASP A 90 -5.59 5.22 5.13
N LEU A 91 -5.16 5.28 3.87
CA LEU A 91 -4.87 4.09 3.04
C LEU A 91 -3.74 3.25 3.63
N THR A 92 -2.68 3.90 4.12
CA THR A 92 -1.55 3.22 4.75
C THR A 92 -1.97 2.55 6.05
N LEU A 93 -2.82 3.20 6.85
CA LEU A 93 -3.34 2.64 8.09
C LEU A 93 -4.18 1.38 7.81
N GLY A 94 -5.05 1.42 6.80
CA GLY A 94 -5.81 0.25 6.36
C GLY A 94 -4.90 -0.92 5.98
N LEU A 95 -3.86 -0.66 5.19
CA LEU A 95 -2.86 -1.66 4.80
C LEU A 95 -2.14 -2.28 6.02
N LEU A 96 -1.73 -1.45 6.98
CA LEU A 96 -1.07 -1.91 8.21
C LEU A 96 -2.00 -2.75 9.08
N GLN A 97 -3.27 -2.37 9.19
CA GLN A 97 -4.28 -3.13 9.92
C GLN A 97 -4.50 -4.51 9.28
N GLU A 98 -4.57 -4.58 7.96
CA GLU A 98 -4.71 -5.85 7.24
C GLU A 98 -3.51 -6.79 7.43
N MET A 99 -2.29 -6.25 7.42
CA MET A 99 -1.07 -7.00 7.74
C MET A 99 -0.95 -7.40 9.22
N ALA A 100 -1.76 -6.81 10.09
CA ALA A 100 -1.80 -7.13 11.52
C ALA A 100 -2.86 -8.19 11.87
N ARG A 101 -3.87 -8.38 11.01
CA ARG A 101 -4.89 -9.42 11.16
C ARG A 101 -4.24 -10.81 11.01
N ARG A 102 -4.55 -11.70 11.96
CA ARG A 102 -4.03 -13.08 12.02
C ARG A 102 -4.85 -14.02 11.14
#